data_AF-A0A7X9J2B6-F1
#
_entry.id   AF-A0A7X9J2B6-F1
#
_cell.length_a   1.000
_cell.length_b   1.000
_cell.length_c   1.000
_cell.angle_alpha   90.00
_cell.angle_beta   90.00
_cell.angle_gamma   90.00
#
_symmetry.space_group_name_H-M   'P 1'
#
loop_
_entity.id
_entity.type
_entity.pdbx_description
1 polymer ?
#
loop_
_entity_poly.entity_id
_entity_poly.type
_entity_poly.pdbx_seq_one_letter_code
_entity_poly.pdbx_strand_id
1 'polypeptide(L)' 'EPASAASVAGLLKKASQGYFRDSGVKEPVIVCVLTGHGLKDPDRALAQVTTPEAVPAEEDAVVEAIGFAN' A
#
# COMPACT_ATOMS: atom_id res chain seq x y z
N GLU A 1 -5.63 -7.89 4.72
CA GLU A 1 -4.74 -8.68 5.60
C GLU A 1 -3.42 -9.02 4.89
N PRO A 2 -2.33 -9.34 5.61
CA PRO A 2 -1.03 -9.67 5.03
C PRO A 2 -1.06 -10.81 4.01
N ALA A 3 -1.90 -11.83 4.23
CA ALA A 3 -2.04 -12.97 3.31
C ALA A 3 -2.52 -12.52 1.92
N SER A 4 -3.48 -11.59 1.84
CA SER A 4 -3.94 -11.02 0.57
C SER A 4 -2.82 -10.29 -0.19
N ALA A 5 -1.91 -9.62 0.52
CA ALA A 5 -0.80 -8.89 -0.08
C ALA A 5 0.27 -9.81 -0.72
N ALA A 6 0.30 -11.09 -0.36
CA ALA A 6 1.25 -12.05 -0.93
C ALA A 6 1.06 -12.27 -2.43
N SER A 7 -0.17 -12.20 -2.95
CA SER A 7 -0.44 -12.34 -4.39
C SER A 7 0.22 -11.22 -5.19
N VAL A 8 0.09 -9.98 -4.72
CA VAL A 8 0.71 -8.80 -5.31
C VAL A 8 2.23 -8.81 -5.13
N ALA A 9 2.73 -9.20 -3.95
CA ALA A 9 4.18 -9.30 -3.72
C ALA A 9 4.84 -10.35 -4.63
N GLY A 10 4.19 -11.49 -4.85
CA GLY A 10 4.62 -12.51 -5.80
C GLY A 10 4.63 -12.01 -7.24
N LEU A 11 3.62 -11.24 -7.64
CA LEU A 11 3.57 -10.57 -8.94
C LEU A 11 4.76 -9.61 -9.12
N LEU A 12 5.01 -8.72 -8.16
CA LEU A 12 6.13 -7.77 -8.20
C LEU A 12 7.48 -8.50 -8.31
N LYS A 13 7.67 -9.57 -7.53
CA LYS A 13 8.88 -10.41 -7.58
C LYS A 13 9.07 -11.06 -8.96
N LYS A 14 8.00 -11.58 -9.57
CA LYS A 14 8.08 -12.19 -10.91
C LYS A 14 8.35 -11.15 -11.99
N ALA A 15 7.77 -9.95 -11.86
CA ALA A 15 8.01 -8.85 -12.77
C ALA A 15 9.47 -8.38 -12.74
N SER A 16 10.05 -8.23 -11.54
CA SER A 16 11.47 -7.85 -11.41
C SER A 16 12.44 -8.91 -11.95
N GLN A 17 12.00 -10.16 -12.03
CA GLN A 17 12.75 -11.28 -12.62
C GLN A 17 12.59 -11.39 -14.15
N GLY A 18 11.84 -10.50 -14.80
CA GLY A 18 11.61 -10.56 -16.25
C GLY A 18 10.58 -11.60 -16.71
N TYR A 19 9.95 -12.35 -15.80
CA TYR A 19 9.06 -13.48 -16.10
C TYR A 19 8.00 -13.19 -17.17
N PHE A 20 7.36 -12.03 -17.11
CA PHE A 20 6.30 -11.67 -18.07
C PHE A 20 6.85 -11.20 -19.41
N ARG A 21 8.05 -10.59 -19.44
CA ARG A 21 8.71 -10.24 -20.70
C ARG A 21 9.13 -11.50 -21.45
N ASP A 22 9.68 -12.47 -20.71
CA ASP A 22 10.15 -13.74 -21.25
C ASP A 22 9.00 -14.65 -21.71
N SER A 23 7.77 -14.38 -21.24
CA SER A 23 6.58 -15.13 -21.65
C SER A 23 6.14 -14.86 -23.09
N GLY A 24 6.66 -13.81 -23.74
CA GLY A 24 6.29 -13.43 -25.12
C GLY A 24 4.91 -12.76 -25.26
N VAL A 25 4.16 -12.61 -24.15
CA VAL A 25 2.89 -11.89 -24.13
C VAL A 25 3.18 -10.38 -24.10
N LYS A 26 2.79 -9.66 -25.16
CA LYS A 26 3.01 -8.20 -25.26
C LYS A 26 2.27 -7.40 -24.19
N GLU A 27 1.03 -7.77 -23.88
CA GLU A 27 0.14 -7.04 -22.97
C GLU A 27 -0.58 -8.02 -22.03
N PRO A 28 0.11 -8.50 -20.97
CA PRO A 28 -0.47 -9.48 -20.06
C PRO A 28 -1.53 -8.83 -19.15
N VAL A 29 -2.70 -9.48 -19.06
CA VAL A 29 -3.74 -9.16 -18.07
C VAL A 29 -3.61 -10.10 -16.89
N ILE A 30 -3.44 -9.55 -15.69
CA ILE A 30 -3.17 -10.31 -14.46
C ILE A 30 -4.22 -9.95 -13.42
N VAL A 31 -4.80 -10.97 -12.78
CA VAL A 31 -5.76 -10.81 -11.69
C VAL A 31 -5.14 -11.35 -10.40
N CYS A 32 -5.06 -10.49 -9.38
CA CYS A 32 -4.64 -10.88 -8.03
C CYS A 32 -5.86 -10.96 -7.11
N VAL A 33 -6.15 -12.14 -6.57
CA VAL A 33 -7.24 -12.32 -5.61
C VAL A 33 -6.79 -11.89 -4.22
N LEU A 34 -7.53 -10.95 -3.62
CA LEU A 34 -7.36 -10.53 -2.23
C LEU A 34 -8.34 -11.34 -1.37
N THR A 35 -7.84 -12.38 -0.71
CA THR A 35 -8.66 -13.40 -0.03
C THR A 35 -9.44 -12.87 1.18
N GLY A 36 -9.01 -11.75 1.76
CA GLY A 36 -9.68 -11.16 2.91
C GLY A 36 -9.44 -9.67 3.08
N HIS A 37 -10.34 -9.08 3.87
CA HIS A 37 -10.39 -7.65 4.16
C HIS A 37 -9.20 -7.17 5.01
N GLY A 38 -8.88 -5.88 4.95
CA GLY A 38 -7.84 -5.25 5.78
C GLY A 38 -8.13 -5.36 7.29
N LEU A 39 -9.38 -5.11 7.68
CA LEU A 39 -9.85 -5.11 9.08
C LEU A 39 -9.75 -6.46 9.81
N LYS A 40 -9.41 -7.56 9.12
CA LYS A 40 -9.16 -8.84 9.78
C LYS A 40 -7.90 -8.83 10.65
N ASP A 41 -6.98 -7.90 10.41
CA ASP A 41 -5.72 -7.78 11.14
C ASP A 41 -5.40 -6.28 11.41
N PRO A 42 -6.07 -5.67 12.40
CA PRO A 42 -5.88 -4.26 12.74
C PRO A 42 -4.50 -4.00 13.33
N ASP A 43 -3.92 -4.96 14.05
CA ASP A 43 -2.61 -4.84 14.69
C ASP A 43 -1.50 -4.64 13.64
N ARG A 44 -1.55 -5.39 12.54
CA ARG A 44 -0.63 -5.17 11.40
C ARG A 44 -0.81 -3.79 10.79
N ALA A 45 -2.04 -3.27 10.67
CA ALA A 45 -2.27 -1.95 10.12
C ALA A 45 -1.67 -0.85 11.02
N LEU A 46 -1.89 -0.96 12.33
CA LEU A 46 -1.34 -0.02 13.32
C LEU A 46 0.20 -0.06 13.37
N ALA A 47 0.80 -1.24 13.22
CA ALA A 47 2.25 -1.40 13.19
C ALA A 47 2.92 -0.81 11.93
N GLN A 48 2.15 -0.40 10.91
CA GLN A 48 2.68 0.16 9.65
C GLN A 48 2.45 1.67 9.53
N VAL A 49 1.75 2.30 10.49
CA VAL A 49 1.49 3.73 10.48
C VAL A 49 2.34 4.44 11.52
N THR A 50 2.80 5.64 11.20
CA THR A 50 3.41 6.54 12.18
C THR A 50 2.30 7.34 12.83
N THR A 51 2.32 7.44 14.16
CA THR A 51 1.37 8.31 14.87
C THR A 51 1.64 9.76 14.45
N PRO A 52 0.63 10.47 13.93
CA PRO A 52 0.80 11.88 13.57
C PRO A 52 1.06 12.72 14.82
N GLU A 53 1.81 13.81 14.65
CA GLU A 53 2.05 14.77 15.72
C GLU A 53 0.75 15.51 16.07
N ALA A 54 0.53 15.73 17.37
CA ALA A 54 -0.60 16.52 17.84
C ALA A 54 -0.30 18.01 17.64
N VAL A 55 -1.20 18.71 16.95
CA VAL A 55 -1.10 20.16 16.72
C VAL A 55 -2.19 20.93 17.46
N PRO A 56 -2.01 22.24 17.72
CA PRO A 56 -3.06 23.10 18.23
C PRO A 56 -4.35 23.02 17.42
N ALA A 57 -5.49 23.26 18.08
CA ALA A 57 -6.80 23.32 17.43
C ALA A 57 -7.03 24.67 16.71
N GLU A 58 -6.07 25.02 15.85
CA GLU A 58 -6.01 26.27 15.09
C GLU A 58 -5.84 25.93 13.61
N GLU A 59 -6.52 26.69 12.74
CA GLU A 59 -6.53 26.44 11.29
C GLU A 59 -5.11 26.43 10.71
N ASP A 60 -4.31 27.45 11.04
CA ASP A 60 -2.93 27.61 10.55
C ASP A 60 -2.05 26.40 10.93
N ALA A 61 -2.15 25.93 12.17
CA ALA A 61 -1.37 24.80 12.67
C ALA A 61 -1.73 23.48 11.95
N VAL A 62 -3.01 23.28 11.63
CA VAL A 62 -3.44 22.10 10.85
C VAL A 62 -2.95 22.20 9.42
N VAL A 63 -3.10 23.35 8.77
CA VAL A 63 -2.68 23.60 7.38
C VAL A 63 -1.17 23.37 7.20
N GLU A 64 -0.36 23.84 8.15
CA GLU A 64 1.08 23.57 8.16
C GLU A 64 1.36 22.07 8.29
N ALA A 65 0.71 21.37 9.23
CA ALA A 65 0.93 19.94 9.48
C ALA A 65 0.56 19.03 8.30
N ILE A 66 -0.44 19.42 7.49
CA ILE A 66 -0.83 18.68 6.28
C ILE A 66 -0.05 19.10 5.02
N GLY A 67 0.88 20.06 5.14
CA GLY A 67 1.76 20.49 4.04
C GLY A 67 1.15 21.50 3.08
N PHE A 68 0.21 22.33 3.56
CA PHE A 68 -0.50 23.34 2.75
C PHE A 68 -0.22 24.79 3.22
N ALA A 69 0.76 25.01 4.09
CA ALA A 69 1.21 26.36 4.43
C ALA A 69 1.81 27.04 3.19
N ASN A 70 1.41 28.30 2.96
CA ASN A 70 1.89 29.13 1.84
C ASN A 70 3.35 29.52 2.00
#